data_AF-A0A8T5A7S9-F1
#
_entry.id   AF-A0A8T5A7S9-F1
#
_cell.length_a   1.000
_cell.length_b   1.000
_cell.length_c   1.000
_cell.angle_alpha   90.00
_cell.angle_beta   90.00
_cell.angle_gamma   90.00
#
_symmetry.space_group_name_H-M   'P 1'
#
loop_
_entity.id
_entity.type
_entity.pdbx_description
1 polymer ?
#
loop_
_entity_poly.entity_id
_entity_poly.type
_entity_poly.pdbx_seq_one_letter_code
_entity_poly.pdbx_strand_id
1 'polypeptide(L)'
;MSITLHPELRERFQDLEVQAVHLRDVKVKDEDPELELFKEEVIRRTRERWTLERIREHPNLRAYRDFFWRIGIDPTKIRPSAEALIRRILHGNPLPKINTLVDAYNLASIETSISL
;
A
#
# COMPACT_ATOMS: atom_id res chain seq x y z
N MET A 1 -0.52 -19.17 -13.82
CA MET A 1 -1.23 -17.96 -14.28
C MET A 1 -0.30 -17.24 -15.23
N SER A 2 -0.76 -16.81 -16.40
CA SER A 2 0.04 -16.02 -17.35
C SER A 2 -0.45 -14.58 -17.33
N ILE A 3 0.44 -13.63 -17.06
CA ILE A 3 0.14 -12.19 -17.17
C ILE A 3 0.57 -11.75 -18.56
N THR A 4 -0.35 -11.12 -19.30
CA THR A 4 -0.06 -10.53 -20.61
C THR A 4 -0.25 -9.03 -20.51
N LEU A 5 0.82 -8.27 -20.73
CA LEU A 5 0.76 -6.81 -20.77
C LEU A 5 0.34 -6.35 -22.17
N HIS A 6 -0.57 -5.38 -22.22
CA HIS A 6 -0.93 -4.73 -23.47
C HIS A 6 0.31 -4.07 -24.11
N PRO A 7 0.49 -4.12 -25.45
CA PRO A 7 1.69 -3.59 -26.12
C PRO A 7 1.99 -2.13 -25.75
N GLU A 8 0.96 -1.28 -25.69
CA GLU A 8 1.11 0.13 -25.31
C GLU A 8 1.75 0.31 -23.92
N LEU A 9 1.46 -0.58 -22.96
CA LEU A 9 2.06 -0.50 -21.62
C LEU A 9 3.55 -0.85 -21.67
N ARG A 10 3.95 -1.83 -22.50
CA ARG A 10 5.36 -2.19 -22.67
C ARG A 10 6.16 -1.09 -23.34
N GLU A 11 5.57 -0.43 -24.33
CA GLU A 11 6.20 0.68 -25.04
C GLU A 11 6.36 1.89 -24.12
N ARG A 12 5.30 2.25 -23.37
CA ARG A 12 5.29 3.41 -22.48
C ARG A 12 6.07 3.19 -21.19
N PHE A 13 6.18 1.95 -20.69
CA PHE A 13 6.82 1.58 -19.43
C PHE A 13 7.73 0.37 -19.62
N GLN A 14 8.89 0.59 -20.25
CA GLN A 14 9.86 -0.47 -20.56
C GLN A 14 10.47 -1.12 -19.30
N ASP A 15 10.44 -0.39 -18.19
CA ASP A 15 10.91 -0.77 -16.87
C ASP A 15 9.82 -1.40 -15.98
N LEU A 16 8.59 -1.56 -16.50
CA LEU A 16 7.48 -2.13 -15.73
C LEU A 16 7.57 -3.64 -15.63
N GLU A 17 7.88 -4.11 -14.43
CA GLU A 17 7.75 -5.52 -14.06
C GLU A 17 6.41 -5.75 -13.35
N VAL A 18 5.64 -6.74 -13.84
CA VAL A 18 4.36 -7.12 -13.23
C VAL A 18 4.44 -8.55 -12.74
N GLN A 19 4.24 -8.70 -11.43
CA GLN A 19 4.14 -9.99 -10.76
C GLN A 19 2.72 -10.14 -10.24
N ALA A 20 2.20 -11.36 -10.23
CA ALA A 20 0.91 -11.64 -9.64
C ALA A 20 0.92 -12.96 -8.90
N VAL A 21 0.30 -12.93 -7.72
CA VAL A 21 0.20 -14.06 -6.80
C VAL A 21 -1.26 -14.48 -6.73
N HIS A 22 -1.51 -15.78 -6.86
CA HIS A 22 -2.84 -16.35 -6.70
C HIS A 22 -2.89 -17.14 -5.39
N LEU A 23 -3.64 -16.61 -4.43
CA LEU A 23 -3.93 -17.27 -3.15
C LEU A 23 -5.22 -18.07 -3.27
N ARG A 24 -5.20 -19.33 -2.83
CA ARG A 24 -6.38 -20.21 -2.78
C ARG A 24 -6.70 -20.56 -1.34
N ASP A 25 -7.96 -20.92 -1.11
CA ASP A 25 -8.45 -21.39 0.19
C ASP A 25 -8.23 -20.39 1.34
N VAL A 26 -8.19 -19.10 1.00
CA VAL A 26 -8.08 -18.00 1.97
C VAL A 26 -9.38 -17.91 2.76
N LYS A 27 -9.29 -18.08 4.08
CA LYS A 27 -10.43 -17.92 4.98
C LYS A 27 -10.58 -16.46 5.36
N VAL A 28 -11.48 -15.76 4.66
CA VAL A 28 -11.81 -14.37 4.96
C VAL A 28 -12.93 -14.33 6.00
N LYS A 29 -12.64 -13.67 7.13
CA LYS A 29 -13.60 -13.34 8.19
C LYS A 29 -13.77 -11.82 8.29
N ASP A 30 -14.82 -11.38 8.97
CA ASP A 30 -15.06 -9.96 9.28
C ASP A 30 -14.02 -9.41 10.26
N GLU A 31 -13.57 -10.22 11.22
CA GLU A 31 -12.57 -9.87 12.23
C GLU A 31 -11.76 -11.10 12.63
N ASP A 32 -10.51 -10.87 13.06
CA ASP A 32 -9.66 -11.87 13.69
C ASP A 32 -8.87 -11.22 14.84
N PRO A 33 -8.98 -11.70 16.09
CA PRO A 33 -8.33 -11.06 17.24
C PRO A 33 -6.80 -10.97 17.13
N GLU A 34 -6.14 -11.94 16.51
CA GLU A 34 -4.69 -11.92 16.32
C GLU A 34 -4.30 -10.82 15.33
N LEU A 35 -5.08 -10.66 14.26
CA LEU A 35 -4.87 -9.59 13.29
C LEU A 35 -5.13 -8.20 13.89
N GLU A 36 -6.11 -8.05 14.79
CA GLU A 36 -6.36 -6.78 15.48
C GLU A 36 -5.20 -6.42 16.42
N LEU A 37 -4.64 -7.39 17.16
CA LEU A 37 -3.43 -7.17 17.96
C LEU A 37 -2.23 -6.78 17.08
N PHE A 38 -2.04 -7.46 15.95
CA PHE A 38 -0.98 -7.14 15.01
C PHE A 38 -1.16 -5.73 14.40
N LYS A 39 -2.40 -5.33 14.12
CA LYS A 39 -2.74 -3.97 13.64
C LYS A 39 -2.30 -2.90 14.64
N GLU A 40 -2.55 -3.11 15.93
CA GLU A 40 -2.09 -2.19 16.99
C GLU A 40 -0.55 -2.08 17.02
N GLU A 41 0.15 -3.21 16.88
CA GLU A 41 1.61 -3.23 16.82
C GLU A 41 2.15 -2.47 15.60
N VAL A 42 1.59 -2.70 14.40
CA VAL A 42 1.95 -1.99 13.17
C VAL A 42 1.69 -0.49 13.32
N ILE A 43 0.56 -0.09 13.92
CA ILE A 43 0.23 1.32 14.18
C ILE A 43 1.30 1.95 15.08
N ARG A 44 1.68 1.28 16.18
CA ARG A 44 2.72 1.76 17.10
C ARG A 44 4.06 1.92 16.39
N ARG A 45 4.53 0.88 15.69
CA ARG A 45 5.79 0.91 14.92
C ARG A 45 5.76 1.99 13.84
N THR A 46 4.62 2.21 13.20
CA THR A 46 4.45 3.26 12.19
C THR A 46 4.62 4.65 12.80
N ARG A 47 4.01 4.92 13.96
CA ARG A 47 4.15 6.21 14.67
C ARG A 47 5.58 6.48 15.14
N GLU A 48 6.31 5.44 15.52
CA GLU A 48 7.72 5.53 15.92
C GLU A 48 8.66 5.73 14.72
N ARG A 49 8.37 5.06 13.60
CA ARG A 49 9.23 5.06 12.40
C ARG A 49 9.07 6.29 11.52
N TRP A 50 7.85 6.83 11.40
CA TRP A 50 7.53 7.80 10.36
C TRP A 50 7.30 9.22 10.89
N THR A 51 7.75 10.19 10.09
CA THR A 51 7.34 11.60 10.18
C THR A 51 6.90 12.06 8.78
N LEU A 52 6.27 13.24 8.69
CA LEU A 52 5.84 13.77 7.39
C LEU A 52 7.04 14.03 6.46
N GLU A 53 8.18 14.42 7.02
CA GLU A 53 9.45 14.62 6.32
C GLU A 53 9.97 13.29 5.77
N ARG A 54 10.02 12.24 6.61
CA ARG A 54 10.43 10.89 6.18
C ARG A 54 9.54 10.33 5.07
N ILE A 55 8.23 10.56 5.14
CA ILE A 55 7.29 10.17 4.07
C ILE A 55 7.63 10.86 2.74
N ARG A 56 7.95 12.16 2.79
CA ARG A 56 8.30 12.95 1.61
C ARG A 56 9.57 12.42 0.95
N GLU A 57 10.55 11.99 1.74
CA GLU A 57 11.88 11.61 1.27
C GLU A 57 12.04 10.11 0.99
N HIS A 58 11.09 9.27 1.42
CA HIS A 58 11.19 7.83 1.23
C HIS A 58 11.16 7.41 -0.25
N PRO A 59 12.14 6.62 -0.72
CA PRO A 59 12.30 6.32 -2.15
C PRO A 59 11.11 5.56 -2.73
N ASN A 60 10.57 4.56 -2.03
CA ASN A 60 9.41 3.80 -2.53
C ASN A 60 8.18 4.70 -2.71
N LEU A 61 7.88 5.54 -1.72
CA LEU A 61 6.73 6.44 -1.78
C LEU A 61 6.92 7.49 -2.87
N ARG A 62 8.15 8.01 -3.01
CA ARG A 62 8.51 8.92 -4.11
C ARG A 62 8.29 8.27 -5.47
N ALA A 63 8.75 7.03 -5.67
CA ALA A 63 8.59 6.30 -6.92
C ALA A 63 7.10 6.13 -7.30
N TYR A 64 6.23 5.80 -6.34
CA TYR A 64 4.78 5.73 -6.61
C TYR A 64 4.19 7.08 -7.01
N ARG A 65 4.58 8.16 -6.32
CA ARG A 65 4.09 9.49 -6.68
C ARG A 65 4.55 9.90 -8.09
N ASP A 66 5.84 9.68 -8.40
CA ASP A 66 6.42 9.93 -9.73
C ASP A 66 5.71 9.10 -10.82
N PHE A 67 5.40 7.84 -10.53
CA PHE A 67 4.59 7.00 -11.42
C PHE A 67 3.18 7.58 -11.64
N PHE A 68 2.50 8.02 -10.59
CA PHE A 68 1.17 8.64 -10.68
C PHE A 68 1.20 9.90 -11.56
N TRP A 69 2.17 10.81 -11.35
CA TRP A 69 2.35 11.98 -12.21
C TRP A 69 2.62 11.59 -13.66
N ARG A 70 3.47 10.59 -13.91
CA ARG A 70 3.79 10.08 -15.26
C ARG A 70 2.55 9.57 -16.01
N ILE A 71 1.55 9.06 -15.30
CA ILE A 71 0.29 8.60 -15.88
C ILE A 71 -0.84 9.63 -15.83
N GLY A 72 -0.55 10.87 -15.41
CA GLY A 72 -1.50 11.98 -15.38
C GLY A 72 -2.39 12.03 -14.12
N ILE A 73 -2.06 11.26 -13.08
CA ILE A 73 -2.75 11.28 -11.80
C ILE A 73 -1.98 12.20 -10.85
N ASP A 74 -2.67 13.18 -10.26
CA ASP A 74 -2.10 14.04 -9.21
C ASP A 74 -2.08 13.26 -7.87
N PRO A 75 -0.92 12.81 -7.37
CA PRO A 75 -0.84 12.01 -6.16
C PRO A 75 -1.09 12.81 -4.87
N THR A 76 -1.24 14.14 -4.97
CA THR A 76 -1.69 14.97 -3.85
C THR A 76 -3.21 14.88 -3.66
N LYS A 77 -3.95 14.64 -4.75
CA LYS A 77 -5.41 14.41 -4.76
C LYS A 77 -5.77 12.93 -4.62
N ILE A 78 -5.08 12.06 -5.38
CA ILE A 78 -5.28 10.60 -5.36
C ILE A 78 -3.97 9.95 -4.91
N ARG A 79 -3.82 9.82 -3.59
CA ARG A 79 -2.57 9.33 -3.00
C ARG A 79 -2.45 7.80 -3.11
N PRO A 80 -1.25 7.25 -3.42
CA PRO A 80 -0.98 5.82 -3.32
C PRO A 80 -1.33 5.26 -1.93
N SER A 81 -1.88 4.05 -1.87
CA SER A 81 -2.49 3.48 -0.66
C SER A 81 -1.52 3.43 0.52
N ALA A 82 -0.28 2.98 0.30
CA ALA A 82 0.73 2.91 1.35
C ALA A 82 0.97 4.28 2.02
N GLU A 83 1.17 5.34 1.23
CA GLU A 83 1.38 6.69 1.78
C GLU A 83 0.12 7.21 2.48
N ALA A 84 -1.06 6.95 1.91
CA ALA A 84 -2.34 7.38 2.50
C ALA A 84 -2.57 6.74 3.87
N LEU A 85 -2.29 5.44 4.01
CA LEU A 85 -2.45 4.70 5.26
C LEU A 85 -1.44 5.14 6.33
N ILE A 86 -0.16 5.31 5.97
CA ILE A 86 0.86 5.81 6.90
C ILE A 86 0.48 7.19 7.42
N ARG A 87 0.10 8.13 6.53
CA ARG A 87 -0.36 9.47 6.95
C ARG A 87 -1.59 9.41 7.84
N ARG A 88 -2.54 8.51 7.55
CA ARG A 88 -3.75 8.31 8.35
C ARG A 88 -3.39 7.95 9.79
N ILE A 89 -2.44 7.03 9.98
CA ILE A 89 -1.91 6.65 11.31
C ILE A 89 -1.25 7.84 12.02
N LEU A 90 -0.42 8.62 11.32
CA LEU A 90 0.24 9.79 11.88
C LEU A 90 -0.73 10.90 12.29
N HIS A 91 -1.85 11.03 11.58
CA HIS A 91 -2.93 11.96 11.94
C HIS A 91 -3.86 11.44 13.05
N GLY A 92 -3.58 10.26 13.62
CA GLY A 92 -4.41 9.67 14.68
C GLY A 92 -5.74 9.11 14.18
N ASN A 93 -5.93 8.99 12.87
CA ASN A 93 -7.16 8.45 12.30
C ASN A 93 -7.14 6.91 12.32
N PRO A 94 -8.27 6.25 12.60
CA PRO A 94 -8.35 4.79 12.60
C PRO A 94 -8.18 4.24 11.19
N LEU A 95 -7.47 3.12 11.04
CA LEU A 95 -7.37 2.43 9.75
C LEU A 95 -8.75 1.97 9.26
N PRO A 96 -8.97 1.85 7.94
CA PRO A 96 -10.15 1.18 7.41
C PRO A 96 -10.25 -0.24 7.97
N LYS A 97 -11.48 -0.67 8.26
CA LYS A 97 -11.79 -2.03 8.68
C LYS A 97 -12.85 -2.58 7.75
N ILE A 98 -12.48 -3.57 6.95
CA ILE A 98 -13.37 -4.14 5.93
C ILE A 98 -13.53 -5.64 6.16
N ASN A 99 -12.43 -6.38 6.14
CA ASN A 99 -12.36 -7.79 6.49
C ASN A 99 -10.88 -8.17 6.72
N THR A 100 -10.65 -9.35 7.26
CA THR A 100 -9.31 -9.87 7.56
C THR A 100 -8.32 -9.84 6.39
N LEU A 101 -8.76 -10.10 5.15
CA LEU A 101 -7.89 -10.05 3.98
C LEU A 101 -7.50 -8.61 3.62
N VAL A 102 -8.49 -7.72 3.62
CA VAL A 102 -8.29 -6.30 3.30
C VAL A 102 -7.38 -5.63 4.34
N ASP A 103 -7.63 -5.93 5.60
CA ASP A 103 -6.86 -5.42 6.71
C ASP A 103 -5.41 -5.94 6.64
N ALA A 104 -5.20 -7.22 6.36
CA ALA A 104 -3.87 -7.81 6.23
C ALA A 104 -3.03 -7.18 5.10
N TYR A 105 -3.59 -6.98 3.90
CA TYR A 105 -2.80 -6.37 2.82
C TYR A 105 -2.55 -4.88 3.08
N ASN A 106 -3.49 -4.15 3.71
CA ASN A 106 -3.27 -2.76 4.11
C ASN A 106 -2.10 -2.65 5.10
N LEU A 107 -2.00 -3.56 6.07
CA LEU A 107 -0.87 -3.65 7.00
C LEU A 107 0.44 -3.94 6.27
N ALA A 108 0.42 -4.88 5.31
CA ALA A 108 1.60 -5.16 4.48
C ALA A 108 2.04 -3.92 3.67
N SER A 109 1.10 -3.15 3.12
CA SER A 109 1.39 -1.90 2.42
C SER A 109 2.01 -0.83 3.32
N ILE A 110 1.55 -0.72 4.58
CA ILE A 110 2.14 0.19 5.58
C ILE A 110 3.59 -0.20 5.89
N GLU A 111 3.84 -1.47 6.16
CA GLU A 111 5.16 -1.97 6.58
C GLU A 111 6.22 -1.84 5.48
N THR A 112 5.83 -2.18 4.25
CA THR A 112 6.73 -2.25 3.09
C THR A 112 6.83 -0.93 2.32
N SER A 113 5.89 -0.01 2.55
CA SER A 113 5.70 1.18 1.70
C SER A 113 5.41 0.85 0.22
N ILE A 114 4.91 -0.37 -0.03
CA ILE A 114 4.50 -0.86 -1.35
C ILE A 114 2.98 -0.81 -1.41
N SER A 115 2.44 -0.14 -2.44
CA SER A 115 0.99 -0.12 -2.66
C SER A 115 0.59 -1.43 -3.32
N LEU A 116 -0.13 -2.28 -2.57
CA LEU A 116 -0.67 -3.58 -2.99
C LEU A 116 -2.13 -3.43 -3.44
#